data_AF-A0A2I0TAZ7-F1
#
_entry.id   AF-A0A2I0TAZ7-F1
#
_cell.length_a   1.000
_cell.length_b   1.000
_cell.length_c   1.000
_cell.angle_alpha   90.00
_cell.angle_beta   90.00
_cell.angle_gamma   90.00
#
_symmetry.space_group_name_H-M   'P 1'
#
loop_
_entity.id
_entity.type
_entity.pdbx_description
1 polymer ?
#
loop_
_entity_poly.entity_id
_entity_poly.type
_entity_poly.pdbx_seq_one_letter_code
_entity_poly.pdbx_strand_id
1 'polypeptide(L)'
;MSLTIVGGPGLLDPCEKDPFDTLAVMTDQQREDITSSAQFALRLLAFRQIHKVLGMDPLPQMNQRFNIHNRKRRRDSDGVDGFEAEGKKDKKDYDNF
;
A
#
# COMPACT_ATOMS: atom_id res chain seq x y z
N MET A 1 -0.57 18.75 -8.43
CA MET A 1 -0.12 20.00 -7.79
C MET A 1 1.00 19.63 -6.83
N SER A 2 2.18 20.23 -6.97
CA SER A 2 3.29 20.05 -6.02
C SER A 2 3.27 21.22 -5.02
N LEU A 3 3.59 20.97 -3.75
CA LEU A 3 3.53 21.98 -2.68
C LEU A 3 4.66 23.00 -2.78
N THR A 4 5.82 22.55 -3.24
CA THR A 4 7.10 23.28 -3.19
C THR A 4 7.47 23.99 -4.48
N ILE A 5 6.74 23.78 -5.58
CA ILE A 5 7.05 24.41 -6.88
C ILE A 5 6.75 25.91 -6.87
N VAL A 6 7.45 26.65 -7.73
CA VAL A 6 7.19 28.07 -7.97
C VAL A 6 5.73 28.24 -8.41
N GLY A 7 4.98 29.09 -7.70
CA GLY A 7 3.54 29.30 -7.92
C GLY A 7 2.62 28.23 -7.30
N GLY A 8 3.16 27.31 -6.50
CA GLY A 8 2.37 26.41 -5.65
C GLY A 8 1.75 27.12 -4.44
N PRO A 9 0.87 26.46 -3.67
CA PRO A 9 0.21 27.06 -2.51
C PRO A 9 1.17 27.43 -1.36
N GLY A 10 2.42 26.96 -1.39
CA GLY A 10 3.43 27.26 -0.36
C GLY A 10 3.11 26.63 1.00
N LEU A 11 3.88 26.99 2.02
CA LEU A 11 3.67 26.58 3.40
C LEU A 11 3.68 27.82 4.29
N LEU A 12 2.50 28.28 4.69
CA LEU A 12 2.33 29.44 5.56
C LEU A 12 2.89 29.16 6.96
N ASP A 13 3.70 30.08 7.49
CA ASP A 13 4.20 29.99 8.86
C ASP A 13 3.12 30.42 9.87
N PRO A 14 2.68 29.55 10.80
CA PRO A 14 1.76 29.94 11.87
C PRO A 14 2.44 30.76 12.98
N CYS A 15 3.77 30.86 13.00
CA CYS A 15 4.53 31.62 14.00
C CYS A 15 4.71 33.09 13.61
N GLU A 16 4.55 33.42 12.33
CA GLU A 16 4.65 34.79 11.82
C GLU A 16 3.29 35.49 11.89
N LYS A 17 3.33 36.80 12.19
CA LYS A 17 2.10 37.61 12.31
C LYS A 17 1.50 37.91 10.93
N ASP A 18 2.37 38.18 9.96
CA ASP A 18 1.99 38.44 8.57
C ASP A 18 2.08 37.13 7.75
N PRO A 19 1.27 36.98 6.69
CA PRO A 19 1.27 35.76 5.89
C PRO A 19 2.63 35.56 5.21
N PHE A 20 3.43 34.65 5.76
CA PHE A 20 4.78 34.35 5.30
C PHE A 20 4.87 32.91 4.79
N ASP A 21 5.35 32.72 3.56
CA ASP A 21 5.65 31.39 3.03
C ASP A 21 7.03 30.94 3.52
N THR A 22 7.06 29.93 4.38
CA THR A 22 8.30 29.31 4.90
C THR A 22 9.21 28.78 3.80
N LEU A 23 8.66 28.44 2.63
CA LEU A 23 9.46 27.95 1.51
C LEU A 23 10.12 29.09 0.73
N ALA A 24 9.71 30.36 0.92
CA ALA A 24 10.19 31.51 0.15
C ALA A 24 11.70 31.76 0.28
N VAL A 25 12.32 31.28 1.37
CA VAL A 25 13.78 31.32 1.57
C VAL A 25 14.55 30.33 0.71
N MET A 26 13.88 29.35 0.11
CA MET A 26 14.51 28.33 -0.74
C MET A 26 14.65 28.83 -2.17
N THR A 27 15.77 28.49 -2.82
CA THR A 27 15.96 28.76 -4.25
C THR A 27 15.07 27.85 -5.11
N ASP A 28 14.79 28.28 -6.34
CA ASP A 28 14.00 27.49 -7.30
C ASP A 28 14.60 26.10 -7.53
N GLN A 29 15.94 26.01 -7.64
CA GLN A 29 16.63 24.73 -7.79
C GLN A 29 16.41 23.80 -6.58
N GLN A 30 16.52 24.33 -5.35
CA GLN A 30 16.30 23.52 -4.15
C GLN A 30 14.86 23.01 -4.08
N ARG A 31 13.89 23.83 -4.49
CA ARG A 31 12.48 23.44 -4.57
C ARG A 31 12.26 22.30 -5.57
N GLU A 32 12.90 22.36 -6.72
CA GLU A 32 12.85 21.29 -7.73
C GLU A 32 13.52 20.01 -7.24
N ASP A 33 14.70 20.10 -6.63
CA ASP A 33 15.45 18.94 -6.12
C ASP A 33 14.67 18.21 -5.01
N ILE A 34 14.06 18.95 -4.08
CA ILE A 34 13.19 18.38 -3.04
C ILE A 34 11.96 17.73 -3.66
N THR A 35 11.34 18.39 -4.63
CA THR A 35 10.16 17.83 -5.32
C THR A 35 10.52 16.53 -6.03
N SER A 36 11.62 16.52 -6.77
CA SER A 36 12.11 15.37 -7.54
C SER A 36 12.46 14.20 -6.63
N SER A 37 13.21 14.45 -5.55
CA SER A 37 13.57 13.42 -4.57
C SER A 37 12.35 12.86 -3.84
N ALA A 38 11.38 13.70 -3.45
CA ALA A 38 10.14 13.26 -2.83
C ALA A 38 9.31 12.38 -3.78
N GLN A 39 9.17 12.76 -5.06
CA GLN A 39 8.47 11.94 -6.06
C GLN A 39 9.12 10.56 -6.23
N PHE A 40 10.45 10.51 -6.24
CA PHE A 40 11.18 9.25 -6.30
C PHE A 40 10.97 8.41 -5.03
N ALA A 41 11.04 9.02 -3.85
CA ALA A 41 10.82 8.33 -2.58
C ALA A 41 9.39 7.75 -2.46
N LEU A 42 8.37 8.48 -2.93
CA LEU A 42 6.99 7.98 -2.99
C LEU A 42 6.87 6.76 -3.90
N ARG A 43 7.60 6.74 -5.02
CA ARG A 43 7.65 5.56 -5.89
C ARG A 43 8.28 4.37 -5.16
N LEU A 44 9.38 4.57 -4.43
CA LEU A 44 9.98 3.54 -3.60
C LEU A 44 9.02 3.02 -2.53
N LEU A 45 8.25 3.90 -1.89
CA LEU A 45 7.22 3.53 -0.92
C LEU A 45 6.15 2.60 -1.55
N ALA A 46 5.64 2.95 -2.73
CA ALA A 46 4.64 2.16 -3.45
C ALA A 46 5.13 0.75 -3.78
N PHE A 47 6.42 0.60 -4.09
CA PHE A 47 7.06 -0.69 -4.35
C PHE A 47 7.65 -1.36 -3.10
N ARG A 48 7.26 -0.90 -1.90
CA ARG A 48 7.70 -1.43 -0.59
C ARG A 48 9.22 -1.38 -0.38
N GLN A 49 9.89 -0.44 -1.04
CA GLN A 49 11.34 -0.19 -0.93
C GLN A 49 11.66 0.99 0.01
N ILE A 50 10.85 1.22 1.04
CA ILE A 50 11.05 2.32 2.01
C ILE A 50 12.42 2.26 2.71
N HIS A 51 12.99 1.06 2.86
CA HIS A 51 14.33 0.87 3.42
C HIS A 51 15.41 1.68 2.68
N LYS A 52 15.26 1.88 1.36
CA LYS A 52 16.17 2.71 0.57
C LYS A 52 16.02 4.20 0.88
N VAL A 53 14.80 4.65 1.16
CA VAL A 53 14.52 6.05 1.54
C VAL A 53 15.07 6.35 2.94
N LEU A 54 14.96 5.38 3.86
CA LEU A 54 15.43 5.49 5.24
C LEU A 54 16.94 5.24 5.40
N GLY A 55 17.65 4.80 4.35
CA GLY A 55 19.07 4.47 4.42
C GLY A 55 19.39 3.27 5.32
N MET A 56 18.49 2.29 5.35
CA MET A 56 18.61 1.09 6.18
C MET A 56 18.58 -0.20 5.35
N ASP A 57 19.00 -1.30 5.97
CA ASP A 57 18.83 -2.62 5.39
C ASP A 57 17.35 -3.02 5.31
N PRO A 58 16.96 -3.83 4.31
CA PRO A 58 15.60 -4.33 4.21
C PRO A 58 15.26 -5.19 5.43
N LEU A 59 14.20 -4.81 6.14
CA LEU A 59 13.67 -5.62 7.23
C LEU A 59 13.25 -7.02 6.72
N PRO A 60 13.40 -8.07 7.54
CA PRO A 60 12.95 -9.40 7.18
C PRO A 60 11.46 -9.38 6.82
N GLN A 61 11.12 -9.87 5.63
CA GLN A 61 9.74 -9.83 5.15
C GLN A 61 8.84 -10.72 6.03
N MET A 62 7.92 -10.10 6.78
CA MET A 62 6.83 -10.85 7.40
C MET A 62 5.98 -11.46 6.28
N ASN A 63 6.05 -12.78 6.17
CA ASN A 63 5.32 -13.59 5.20
C ASN A 63 3.87 -13.10 5.03
N GLN A 64 3.51 -12.65 3.81
CA GLN A 64 2.17 -12.19 3.44
C GLN A 64 1.13 -13.33 3.38
N ARG A 65 1.24 -14.35 4.24
CA ARG A 65 0.33 -15.51 4.26
C ARG A 65 -1.08 -15.17 4.77
N PHE A 66 -1.32 -13.95 5.25
CA PHE A 66 -2.63 -13.53 5.76
C PHE A 66 -3.58 -12.94 4.71
N ASN A 67 -3.18 -12.79 3.44
CA ASN A 67 -4.01 -12.09 2.44
C ASN A 67 -4.80 -12.99 1.48
N ILE A 68 -4.90 -14.30 1.72
CA ILE A 68 -5.50 -15.24 0.76
C ILE A 68 -6.89 -15.78 1.18
N HIS A 69 -7.29 -15.66 2.46
CA HIS A 69 -8.43 -16.46 2.94
C HIS A 69 -9.78 -15.75 3.14
N ASN A 70 -10.00 -14.48 2.76
CA ASN A 70 -11.33 -13.91 3.03
C ASN A 70 -11.90 -12.82 2.10
N ARG A 71 -11.85 -13.03 0.79
CA ARG A 71 -12.76 -12.32 -0.15
C ARG A 71 -13.54 -13.29 -1.03
N LYS A 72 -14.20 -14.27 -0.42
CA LYS A 72 -15.29 -14.98 -1.08
C LYS A 72 -16.61 -14.35 -0.61
N ARG A 73 -17.03 -13.25 -1.24
CA ARG A 73 -18.44 -12.82 -1.16
C ARG A 73 -19.26 -13.85 -1.93
N ARG A 74 -19.78 -14.86 -1.24
CA ARG A 74 -20.94 -15.63 -1.71
C ARG A 74 -22.17 -15.06 -1.01
N ARG A 75 -22.95 -14.30 -1.75
CA ARG A 75 -24.29 -13.78 -1.47
C ARG A 75 -24.90 -13.71 -2.88
N ASP A 76 -25.84 -14.54 -3.32
CA ASP A 76 -26.87 -15.33 -2.65
C ASP A 76 -27.03 -16.72 -3.32
N SER A 77 -27.55 -17.70 -2.59
CA SER A 77 -27.96 -19.00 -3.12
C SER A 77 -29.37 -19.29 -2.63
N ASP A 78 -30.36 -18.79 -3.35
CA ASP A 78 -31.75 -19.28 -3.28
C ASP A 78 -32.05 -20.01 -4.59
N GLY A 79 -32.25 -21.31 -4.49
CA GLY A 79 -32.42 -22.20 -5.63
C GLY A 79 -32.71 -23.63 -5.21
N VAL A 80 -33.86 -23.81 -4.55
CA VAL A 80 -34.84 -24.92 -4.67
C VAL A 80 -34.29 -26.35 -4.87
N ASP A 81 -34.50 -27.15 -3.83
CA ASP A 81 -35.04 -28.52 -3.77
C ASP A 81 -34.63 -29.57 -4.84
N GLY A 82 -34.19 -30.75 -4.38
CA GLY A 82 -33.84 -31.84 -5.30
C GLY A 82 -33.17 -33.07 -4.70
N PHE A 83 -33.95 -33.82 -3.92
CA PHE A 83 -34.00 -35.29 -3.92
C PHE A 83 -32.86 -36.15 -3.32
N GLU A 84 -33.37 -37.19 -2.64
CA GLU A 84 -32.80 -38.35 -1.96
C GLU A 84 -31.64 -39.07 -2.69
N ALA A 85 -30.70 -39.65 -1.94
CA ALA A 85 -30.57 -41.12 -1.83
C ALA A 85 -29.31 -41.55 -1.06
N GLU A 86 -29.57 -42.40 -0.07
CA GLU A 86 -28.81 -43.53 0.47
C GLU A 86 -27.32 -43.78 0.10
N GLY A 87 -26.58 -44.24 1.12
CA GLY A 87 -26.01 -45.60 1.00
C GLY A 87 -24.48 -45.74 1.09
N LYS A 88 -24.03 -46.11 2.29
CA LYS A 88 -22.86 -46.94 2.67
C LYS A 88 -22.06 -47.61 1.52
N LYS A 89 -20.72 -47.51 1.53
CA LYS A 89 -19.83 -48.68 1.62
C LYS A 89 -18.35 -48.35 1.87
N ASP A 90 -17.75 -49.23 2.65
CA ASP A 90 -16.44 -49.20 3.28
C ASP A 90 -15.20 -49.29 2.37
N LYS A 91 -14.11 -48.71 2.90
CA LYS A 91 -12.72 -49.21 3.02
C LYS A 91 -12.05 -49.91 1.81
N LYS A 92 -10.92 -49.31 1.37
CA LYS A 92 -9.67 -50.07 1.16
C LYS A 92 -8.44 -49.17 1.20
N ASP A 93 -7.61 -49.36 2.22
CA ASP A 93 -6.22 -48.91 2.27
C ASP A 93 -5.40 -49.66 1.20
N TYR A 94 -4.52 -48.95 0.48
CA TYR A 94 -3.32 -49.55 -0.09
C TYR A 94 -2.26 -48.48 -0.38
N ASP A 95 -1.22 -48.46 0.44
CA ASP A 95 0.09 -47.85 0.16
C ASP A 95 0.67 -48.36 -1.16
N ASN A 96 1.33 -47.49 -1.92
CA ASN A 96 2.24 -47.96 -2.97
C ASN A 96 3.47 -47.05 -3.05
N PHE A 97 4.56 -47.59 -2.50
CA PHE A 97 5.98 -47.50 -2.86
C PHE A 97 6.52 -46.19 -3.47
#